data_AF-X0YQ56-F1
#
_entry.id   AF-X0YQ56-F1
#
_cell.length_a   1.000
_cell.length_b   1.000
_cell.length_c   1.000
_cell.angle_alpha   90.00
_cell.angle_beta   90.00
_cell.angle_gamma   90.00
#
_symmetry.space_group_name_H-M   'P 1'
#
loop_
_entity.id
_entity.type
_entity.pdbx_description
1 polymer ?
#
loop_
_entity_poly.entity_id
_entity_poly.type
_entity_poly.pdbx_seq_one_letter_code
_entity_poly.pdbx_strand_id
1 'polypeptide(L)'
;GFYEAADYDINWVLLNAVLEAGSQDALDVIPLIPTISNNMYGASGWCKLNDDDDRDIINYDVWGIDYVDGVPKFVRYGVFDGASGKVSWDTSLVTP
;
A
#
# COMPACT_ATOMS: atom_id res chain seq x y z
N GLY A 1 0.24 6.87 -9.44
CA GLY A 1 -0.49 6.93 -8.17
C GLY A 1 -0.14 5.73 -7.33
N PHE A 2 -0.87 5.48 -6.24
CA PHE A 2 -0.63 4.34 -5.37
C PHE A 2 -0.83 3.00 -6.11
N TYR A 3 -1.93 2.88 -6.87
CA TYR A 3 -2.26 1.64 -7.57
C TYR A 3 -1.22 1.26 -8.63
N GLU A 4 -0.70 2.21 -9.40
CA GLU A 4 0.35 1.92 -10.38
C GLU A 4 1.67 1.51 -9.71
N ALA A 5 1.96 2.04 -8.52
CA ALA A 5 3.12 1.62 -7.74
C ALA A 5 2.93 0.19 -7.17
N ALA A 6 1.73 -0.15 -6.72
CA ALA A 6 1.41 -1.50 -6.25
C ALA A 6 1.48 -2.53 -7.40
N ASP A 7 0.95 -2.19 -8.57
CA ASP A 7 1.05 -3.01 -9.79
C ASP A 7 2.51 -3.21 -10.22
N TYR A 8 3.34 -2.17 -10.13
CA TYR A 8 4.77 -2.28 -10.40
C TYR A 8 5.45 -3.23 -9.42
N ASP A 9 5.15 -3.11 -8.12
CA ASP A 9 5.77 -3.93 -7.09
C ASP A 9 5.38 -5.40 -7.21
N ILE A 10 4.11 -5.74 -7.43
CA ILE A 10 3.70 -7.14 -7.56
C ILE A 10 4.37 -7.82 -8.78
N ASN A 11 4.58 -7.08 -9.87
CA ASN A 11 5.33 -7.59 -11.02
C ASN A 11 6.79 -7.93 -10.65
N TRP A 12 7.43 -7.13 -9.79
CA TRP A 12 8.77 -7.43 -9.30
C TRP A 12 8.80 -8.62 -8.34
N VAL A 13 7.80 -8.78 -7.47
CA VAL A 13 7.66 -9.98 -6.63
C VAL A 13 7.56 -11.22 -7.51
N LEU A 14 6.69 -11.22 -8.51
CA LEU A 14 6.48 -12.35 -9.41
C LEU A 14 7.73 -12.66 -10.24
N LEU A 15 8.41 -11.63 -10.77
CA LEU A 15 9.66 -11.82 -11.50
C LEU A 15 10.73 -12.47 -10.63
N ASN A 16 10.93 -11.99 -9.40
CA ASN A 16 11.89 -12.59 -8.48
C ASN A 16 11.51 -14.03 -8.11
N ALA A 17 10.22 -14.32 -7.95
CA ALA A 17 9.75 -15.67 -7.65
C ALA A 17 10.03 -16.65 -8.79
N VAL A 18 9.82 -16.23 -10.04
CA VAL A 18 10.19 -17.00 -11.23
C VAL A 18 11.70 -17.23 -11.32
N LEU A 19 12.50 -16.21 -11.02
CA LEU A 19 13.96 -16.32 -11.04
C LEU A 19 14.49 -17.24 -9.93
N GLU A 20 13.93 -17.17 -8.73
CA GLU A 20 14.31 -18.01 -7.59
C GLU A 20 13.85 -19.47 -7.78
N ALA A 21 12.65 -19.69 -8.31
CA ALA A 21 12.17 -21.03 -8.68
C ALA A 21 12.96 -21.64 -9.85
N GLY A 22 13.51 -20.80 -10.73
CA GLY A 22 14.04 -21.24 -12.02
C GLY A 22 12.96 -21.84 -12.93
N SER A 23 11.69 -21.46 -12.72
CA SER A 23 10.50 -22.04 -13.35
C SER A 23 9.43 -20.97 -13.54
N GLN A 24 8.60 -21.16 -14.57
CA GLN A 24 7.38 -20.36 -14.80
C GLN A 24 6.11 -21.11 -14.40
N ASP A 25 6.23 -22.35 -13.91
CA ASP A 25 5.10 -23.11 -13.41
C ASP A 25 4.58 -22.46 -12.12
N ALA A 26 3.27 -22.21 -12.05
CA ALA A 26 2.66 -21.55 -10.91
C ALA A 26 2.84 -22.35 -9.60
N LEU A 27 2.89 -23.67 -9.66
CA LEU A 27 3.07 -24.53 -8.48
C LEU A 27 4.49 -24.44 -7.90
N ASP A 28 5.47 -24.06 -8.72
CA ASP A 28 6.85 -23.78 -8.27
C ASP A 28 6.98 -22.34 -7.73
N VAL A 29 6.21 -21.40 -8.28
CA VAL A 29 6.33 -19.95 -8.02
C VAL A 29 5.54 -19.50 -6.79
N ILE A 30 4.26 -19.90 -6.68
CA ILE A 30 3.34 -19.46 -5.61
C ILE A 30 3.96 -19.62 -4.20
N PRO A 31 4.60 -20.76 -3.85
CA PRO A 31 5.16 -20.94 -2.52
C PRO A 31 6.25 -19.93 -2.13
N LEU A 32 6.89 -19.27 -3.09
CA LEU A 32 7.97 -18.31 -2.87
C LEU A 32 7.47 -16.88 -2.66
N ILE A 33 6.24 -16.57 -3.11
CA ILE A 33 5.67 -15.22 -3.08
C ILE A 33 5.69 -14.62 -1.67
N PRO A 34 5.28 -15.31 -0.59
CA PRO A 34 5.28 -14.74 0.76
C PRO A 34 6.67 -14.34 1.24
N THR A 35 7.70 -15.14 0.96
CA THR A 35 9.08 -14.85 1.36
C THR A 35 9.63 -13.66 0.59
N ILE A 36 9.40 -13.61 -0.71
CA ILE A 36 9.91 -12.52 -1.58
C ILE A 36 9.21 -11.21 -1.26
N SER A 37 7.89 -11.21 -1.15
CA SER A 37 7.11 -10.02 -0.84
C SER A 37 7.49 -9.44 0.54
N ASN A 38 7.71 -10.29 1.53
CA ASN A 38 8.18 -9.89 2.86
C ASN A 38 9.59 -9.25 2.83
N ASN A 39 10.46 -9.66 1.92
CA ASN A 39 11.82 -9.14 1.82
C ASN A 39 11.95 -7.94 0.87
N MET A 40 10.87 -7.49 0.23
CA MET A 40 10.91 -6.43 -0.76
C MET A 40 10.34 -5.11 -0.23
N TYR A 41 11.07 -4.02 -0.44
CA TYR A 41 10.56 -2.65 -0.26
C TYR A 41 10.51 -1.97 -1.63
N GLY A 42 9.30 -1.80 -2.15
CA GLY A 42 9.02 -1.32 -3.50
C GLY A 42 8.58 0.15 -3.56
N ALA A 43 8.06 0.55 -4.71
CA ALA A 43 7.56 1.91 -4.96
C ALA A 43 6.32 2.25 -4.11
N SER A 44 5.51 1.26 -3.74
CA SER A 44 4.35 1.39 -2.86
C SER A 44 4.66 1.11 -1.38
N GLY A 45 5.94 0.86 -1.05
CA GLY A 45 6.40 0.58 0.31
C GLY A 45 6.69 -0.89 0.57
N TRP A 46 6.60 -1.28 1.85
CA TRP A 46 6.95 -2.64 2.27
C TRP A 46 5.96 -3.67 1.71
N CYS A 47 6.49 -4.73 1.09
CA CYS A 47 5.68 -5.61 0.27
C CYS A 47 5.00 -6.80 0.94
N LYS A 48 5.20 -6.94 2.25
CA LYS A 48 4.72 -8.07 3.03
C LYS A 48 3.21 -8.29 2.88
N LEU A 49 2.83 -9.56 2.74
CA LEU A 49 1.45 -10.03 2.77
C LEU A 49 1.10 -10.62 4.14
N ASN A 50 -0.18 -10.56 4.51
CA ASN A 50 -0.74 -11.22 5.69
C ASN A 50 -1.19 -12.66 5.36
N ASP A 51 -1.79 -13.34 6.33
CA ASP A 51 -2.25 -14.73 6.17
C ASP A 51 -3.42 -14.89 5.19
N ASP A 52 -4.07 -13.79 4.81
CA ASP A 52 -5.18 -13.72 3.84
C ASP A 52 -4.69 -13.29 2.43
N ASP A 53 -3.36 -13.27 2.21
CA ASP A 53 -2.69 -12.80 0.98
C ASP A 53 -2.90 -11.30 0.64
N ASP A 54 -3.40 -10.51 1.59
CA ASP A 54 -3.51 -9.06 1.48
C ASP A 54 -2.25 -8.34 1.95
N ARG A 55 -2.08 -7.08 1.55
CA ARG A 55 -1.00 -6.22 2.08
C ARG A 55 -1.09 -6.11 3.61
N ASP A 56 -0.02 -6.49 4.31
CA ASP A 56 0.00 -6.53 5.78
C ASP A 56 -0.14 -5.13 6.41
N ILE A 57 0.61 -4.16 5.88
CA ILE A 57 0.61 -2.77 6.36
C ILE A 57 0.51 -1.82 5.18
N ILE A 58 -0.35 -0.81 5.32
CA ILE A 58 -0.56 0.25 4.34
C ILE A 58 -1.02 1.52 5.05
N ASN A 59 -0.64 2.67 4.49
CA ASN A 59 -1.07 3.98 4.97
C ASN A 59 -2.14 4.54 4.04
N TYR A 60 -3.18 5.14 4.61
CA TYR A 60 -4.27 5.75 3.85
C TYR A 60 -4.38 7.24 4.17
N ASP A 61 -4.54 8.06 3.14
CA ASP A 61 -5.00 9.41 3.35
C ASP A 61 -6.52 9.42 3.55
N VAL A 62 -7.00 10.17 4.55
CA VAL A 62 -8.43 10.42 4.78
C VAL A 62 -8.78 11.74 4.12
N TRP A 63 -9.54 11.68 3.04
CA TRP A 63 -9.96 12.85 2.28
C TRP A 63 -11.44 13.19 2.48
N GLY A 64 -11.77 14.47 2.37
CA GLY A 64 -13.13 14.98 2.47
C GLY A 64 -13.30 16.29 1.70
N ILE A 65 -14.51 16.86 1.78
CA ILE A 65 -14.82 18.16 1.19
C ILE A 65 -14.80 19.22 2.29
N ASP A 66 -14.10 20.32 2.04
CA ASP A 66 -14.11 21.53 2.85
C ASP A 66 -14.43 22.76 2.00
N TYR A 67 -14.88 23.84 2.61
CA TYR A 67 -15.16 25.11 1.94
C TYR A 67 -14.05 26.12 2.19
N VAL A 68 -13.17 26.29 1.20
CA VAL A 68 -12.11 27.30 1.26
C VAL A 68 -12.57 28.50 0.43
N ASP A 69 -12.79 29.64 1.09
CA ASP A 69 -13.34 30.86 0.49
C ASP A 69 -14.72 30.65 -0.17
N GLY A 70 -15.57 29.83 0.46
CA GLY A 70 -16.92 29.53 -0.04
C GLY A 70 -16.97 28.57 -1.24
N VAL A 71 -15.83 28.01 -1.66
CA VAL A 71 -15.74 27.03 -2.75
C VAL A 71 -15.41 25.65 -2.18
N PRO A 72 -16.16 24.59 -2.53
CA PRO A 72 -15.86 23.24 -2.09
C PRO A 72 -14.54 22.76 -2.71
N LYS A 73 -13.64 22.25 -1.88
CA LYS A 73 -12.34 21.68 -2.26
C LYS A 73 -12.15 20.32 -1.60
N PHE A 74 -11.46 19.43 -2.31
CA PHE A 74 -11.02 18.17 -1.74
C PHE A 74 -9.77 18.41 -0.90
N VAL A 75 -9.85 18.08 0.38
CA VAL A 75 -8.75 18.28 1.34
C VAL A 75 -8.50 17.00 2.12
N ARG A 76 -7.24 16.82 2.51
CA ARG A 76 -6.80 15.70 3.31
C ARG A 76 -6.95 16.04 4.79
N TYR A 77 -7.93 15.45 5.44
CA TYR A 77 -8.21 15.64 6.86
C TYR A 77 -7.32 14.81 7.79
N GLY A 78 -6.68 13.77 7.28
CA GLY A 78 -5.79 12.97 8.09
C GLY A 78 -5.07 11.89 7.33
N VAL A 79 -4.25 11.14 8.06
CA VAL A 79 -3.53 9.98 7.57
C VAL A 79 -3.71 8.86 8.58
N PHE A 80 -4.21 7.72 8.10
CA PHE A 80 -4.15 6.46 8.82
C PHE A 80 -2.77 5.83 8.62
N ASP A 81 -2.10 5.54 9.73
CA ASP A 81 -0.83 4.82 9.76
C ASP A 81 -1.09 3.36 10.10
N GLY A 82 -0.85 2.46 9.14
CA GLY A 82 -1.14 1.04 9.31
C GLY A 82 -0.24 0.34 10.32
N ALA A 83 0.97 0.86 10.58
CA ALA A 83 1.89 0.28 11.54
C ALA A 83 1.43 0.49 13.00
N SER A 84 0.82 1.64 13.28
CA SER A 84 0.30 2.00 14.61
C SER A 84 -1.21 1.78 14.76
N GLY A 85 -1.93 1.60 13.65
CA GLY A 85 -3.40 1.49 13.63
C GLY A 85 -4.12 2.78 14.01
N LYS A 86 -3.46 3.94 13.86
CA LYS A 86 -3.97 5.24 14.33
C LYS A 86 -4.14 6.22 13.17
N VAL A 87 -5.12 7.11 13.32
CA VAL A 87 -5.29 8.26 12.44
C VAL A 87 -4.68 9.50 13.08
N SER A 88 -3.82 10.18 12.33
CA SER A 88 -3.38 11.55 12.64
C SER A 88 -4.27 12.53 11.88
N TRP A 89 -5.02 13.36 12.60
CA TRP A 89 -5.92 14.36 12.01
C TRP A 89 -5.20 15.70 11.81
N ASP A 90 -5.47 16.36 10.70
CA ASP A 90 -5.10 17.75 10.48
C ASP A 90 -6.09 18.67 11.21
N THR A 91 -5.73 19.04 12.43
CA THR A 91 -6.55 19.90 13.29
C THR A 91 -6.58 21.36 12.84
N SER A 92 -5.81 21.74 11.82
CA SER A 92 -5.87 23.10 11.26
C SER A 92 -7.04 23.30 10.29
N LEU A 93 -7.62 22.20 9.77
CA LEU A 93 -8.75 22.21 8.85
C LEU A 93 -10.12 22.10 9.55
N VAL A 94 -10.13 21.76 10.84
CA VAL A 94 -11.36 21.69 11.62
C VAL A 94 -11.75 23.10 12.04
N THR A 95 -12.57 23.77 11.23
CA THR A 95 -13.27 24.96 11.69
C THR A 95 -14.37 24.52 12.68
N PRO A 96 -14.53 25.16 13.86
CA PRO A 96 -15.59 24.85 14.80
C PRO A 96 -17.00 24.91 14.20
#